data_AF-A0A9D2U0A3-F1
#
_entry.id   AF-A0A9D2U0A3-F1
#
_cell.length_a   1.000
_cell.length_b   1.000
_cell.length_c   1.000
_cell.angle_alpha   90.00
_cell.angle_beta   90.00
_cell.angle_gamma   90.00
#
_symmetry.space_group_name_H-M   'P 1'
#
loop_
_entity.id
_entity.type
_entity.pdbx_description
1 polymer ?
#
loop_
_entity_poly.entity_id
_entity_poly.type
_entity_poly.pdbx_seq_one_letter_code
_entity_poly.pdbx_strand_id
1 'polypeptide(L)'
;MKFREDGTFHILQFADIQEIPGVSEDTLRLMDAALERAKPDLVILSGNQLKGADRRFSEKGERVEETIRRIMKPVTDRKLPFAVTFGDQDRRCGLPNERQMEIYRSLPGCVDWLNSRGQEIHHGTREGTFAIGVRSSDESRVAMAAYLFDTGAELPQGGYQPLPPGDLFWYKGVRDTFAQENNGPVPGIVFQHIPLPEYYRLLKRIGRKTKGAVRAYRTHAGEYYVMDPEKCREGKLQEAVSVPDSAGREFEALHERGDIFAVYCGHDHRNSLVGRWLGVDLGCTPSCGFNGYGNGVDRAAREFVFHEDAPAAYETRLLTYRELVGEKTAKPVKDFFYRFCPATKEEAAEKAGRVLLLTGFTCLAGGTALQAYRSRRRKKKQWKGRS
;
A
#
# COMPACT_ATOMS: atom_id res chain seq x y z
N MET A 1 9.89 -4.84 23.44
CA MET A 1 9.95 -5.62 22.19
C MET A 1 11.38 -5.97 21.95
N LYS A 2 11.64 -7.26 21.74
CA LYS A 2 12.98 -7.79 21.56
C LYS A 2 12.94 -9.00 20.63
N PHE A 3 14.08 -9.32 20.02
CA PHE A 3 14.27 -10.61 19.36
C PHE A 3 13.97 -11.76 20.33
N ARG A 4 13.41 -12.84 19.81
CA ARG A 4 13.11 -14.06 20.56
C ARG A 4 14.40 -14.76 20.96
N GLU A 5 14.29 -15.73 21.86
CA GLU A 5 15.44 -16.56 22.29
C GLU A 5 16.07 -17.36 21.14
N ASP A 6 15.31 -17.66 20.08
CA ASP A 6 15.81 -18.29 18.86
C ASP A 6 16.49 -17.30 17.89
N GLY A 7 16.62 -16.03 18.27
CA GLY A 7 17.24 -14.99 17.46
C GLY A 7 16.32 -14.40 16.38
N THR A 8 15.03 -14.76 16.33
CA THR A 8 14.10 -14.24 15.32
C THR A 8 13.23 -13.09 15.83
N PHE A 9 12.80 -12.21 14.93
CA PHE A 9 11.74 -11.23 15.19
C PHE A 9 10.82 -11.14 13.98
N HIS A 10 9.52 -11.21 14.20
CA HIS A 10 8.53 -11.30 13.13
C HIS A 10 7.68 -10.03 13.09
N ILE A 11 7.61 -9.39 11.92
CA ILE A 11 6.66 -8.30 11.64
C ILE A 11 5.62 -8.79 10.65
N LEU A 12 4.34 -8.51 10.91
CA LEU A 12 3.26 -8.69 9.93
C LEU A 12 2.69 -7.32 9.53
N GLN A 13 2.81 -6.98 8.26
CA GLN A 13 2.28 -5.75 7.70
C GLN A 13 0.91 -5.98 7.05
N PHE A 14 -0.06 -5.17 7.45
CA PHE A 14 -1.33 -4.99 6.74
C PHE A 14 -1.36 -3.60 6.10
N ALA A 15 -1.55 -3.57 4.78
CA ALA A 15 -1.72 -2.35 4.00
C ALA A 15 -3.14 -2.28 3.41
N ASP A 16 -3.68 -1.07 3.27
CA ASP A 16 -4.91 -0.78 2.54
C ASP A 16 -6.07 -1.73 2.90
N ILE A 17 -6.35 -1.80 4.20
CA ILE A 17 -7.51 -2.54 4.70
C ILE A 17 -8.80 -1.90 4.16
N GLN A 18 -8.83 -0.57 3.99
CA GLN A 18 -9.90 0.21 3.35
C GLN A 18 -11.31 -0.31 3.63
N GLU A 19 -11.60 -0.52 4.90
CA GLU A 19 -12.89 -0.99 5.35
C GLU A 19 -13.85 0.17 5.62
N ILE A 20 -15.11 -0.18 5.79
CA ILE A 20 -16.28 0.70 5.90
C ILE A 20 -17.08 0.32 7.16
N PRO A 21 -18.12 1.08 7.57
CA PRO A 21 -19.03 0.71 8.66
C PRO A 21 -19.92 -0.51 8.36
N GLY A 22 -19.29 -1.64 8.06
CA GLY A 22 -19.83 -2.86 7.46
C GLY A 22 -18.66 -3.72 7.00
N VAL A 23 -17.77 -4.00 7.95
CA VAL A 23 -16.46 -4.65 7.72
C VAL A 23 -16.67 -5.99 7.01
N SER A 24 -15.88 -6.23 5.96
CA SER A 24 -15.94 -7.48 5.22
C SER A 24 -15.44 -8.65 6.06
N GLU A 25 -16.22 -9.71 6.16
CA GLU A 25 -15.78 -10.96 6.81
C GLU A 25 -14.59 -11.59 6.08
N ASP A 26 -14.44 -11.39 4.76
CA ASP A 26 -13.26 -11.89 4.03
C ASP A 26 -11.97 -11.18 4.48
N THR A 27 -12.04 -9.89 4.82
CA THR A 27 -10.90 -9.13 5.37
C THR A 27 -10.50 -9.70 6.71
N LEU A 28 -11.47 -9.94 7.59
CA LEU A 28 -11.21 -10.50 8.91
C LEU A 28 -10.67 -11.92 8.83
N ARG A 29 -11.20 -12.76 7.94
CA ARG A 29 -10.68 -14.11 7.68
C ARG A 29 -9.22 -14.10 7.21
N LEU A 30 -8.86 -13.17 6.31
CA LEU A 30 -7.48 -13.00 5.88
C LEU A 30 -6.58 -12.57 7.05
N MET A 31 -6.99 -11.54 7.79
CA MET A 31 -6.22 -11.05 8.93
C MET A 31 -6.03 -12.14 9.99
N ASP A 32 -7.10 -12.84 10.37
CA ASP A 32 -7.05 -13.95 11.33
C ASP A 32 -6.10 -15.06 10.88
N ALA A 33 -6.22 -15.51 9.63
CA ALA A 33 -5.38 -16.60 9.11
C ALA A 33 -3.92 -16.17 8.94
N ALA A 34 -3.66 -14.91 8.56
CA ALA A 34 -2.31 -14.37 8.44
C ALA A 34 -1.63 -14.23 9.81
N LEU A 35 -2.36 -13.74 10.82
CA LEU A 35 -1.88 -13.67 12.20
C LEU A 35 -1.58 -15.05 12.77
N GLU A 36 -2.44 -16.05 12.51
CA GLU A 36 -2.22 -17.43 12.95
C GLU A 36 -1.02 -18.07 12.27
N ARG A 37 -0.81 -17.79 10.97
CA ARG A 37 0.33 -18.32 10.22
C ARG A 37 1.65 -17.68 10.64
N ALA A 38 1.70 -16.36 10.75
CA ALA A 38 2.93 -15.62 10.98
C ALA A 38 3.35 -15.59 12.46
N LYS A 39 2.37 -15.63 13.38
CA LYS A 39 2.57 -15.44 14.83
C LYS A 39 3.53 -14.26 15.10
N PRO A 40 3.20 -13.04 14.65
CA PRO A 40 4.15 -11.93 14.65
C PRO A 40 4.43 -11.42 16.06
N ASP A 41 5.60 -10.81 16.25
CA ASP A 41 5.95 -10.07 17.46
C ASP A 41 5.45 -8.62 17.41
N LEU A 42 5.24 -8.10 16.19
CA LEU A 42 4.69 -6.77 15.93
C LEU A 42 3.80 -6.78 14.68
N VAL A 43 2.62 -6.18 14.79
CA VAL A 43 1.75 -5.90 13.64
C VAL A 43 1.92 -4.44 13.21
N ILE A 44 2.11 -4.19 11.91
CA ILE A 44 2.18 -2.84 11.35
C ILE A 44 0.98 -2.59 10.44
N LEU A 45 0.25 -1.52 10.71
CA LEU A 45 -0.78 -0.99 9.81
C LEU A 45 -0.17 0.19 9.03
N SER A 46 0.10 -0.01 7.74
CA SER A 46 0.85 0.96 6.92
C SER A 46 -0.06 1.90 6.10
N GLY A 47 -1.08 2.45 6.75
CA GLY A 47 -2.04 3.39 6.16
C GLY A 47 -3.24 2.76 5.43
N ASN A 48 -4.22 3.61 5.17
CA ASN A 48 -5.51 3.31 4.56
C ASN A 48 -6.24 2.16 5.26
N GLN A 49 -6.34 2.21 6.59
CA GLN A 49 -7.17 1.26 7.32
C GLN A 49 -8.66 1.44 6.97
N LEU A 50 -9.08 2.69 6.78
CA LEU A 50 -10.45 3.06 6.46
C LEU A 50 -10.58 3.52 5.01
N LYS A 51 -11.69 3.17 4.38
CA LYS A 51 -12.12 3.79 3.12
C LYS A 51 -12.81 5.10 3.41
N GLY A 52 -12.07 6.08 3.91
CA GLY A 52 -12.66 7.26 4.55
C GLY A 52 -13.59 8.07 3.65
N ALA A 53 -13.38 8.08 2.34
CA ALA A 53 -14.26 8.74 1.38
C ALA A 53 -15.68 8.13 1.26
N ASP A 54 -15.93 6.99 1.89
CA ASP A 54 -17.24 6.35 1.86
C ASP A 54 -18.27 7.14 2.69
N ARG A 55 -19.42 7.46 2.08
CA ARG A 55 -20.51 8.25 2.68
C ARG A 55 -21.02 7.72 4.02
N ARG A 56 -20.75 6.45 4.35
CA ARG A 56 -21.17 5.87 5.63
C ARG A 56 -20.39 6.43 6.82
N PHE A 57 -19.22 7.02 6.58
CA PHE A 57 -18.42 7.70 7.60
C PHE A 57 -18.80 9.17 7.80
N SER A 58 -19.29 9.86 6.77
CA SER A 58 -19.27 11.33 6.64
C SER A 58 -20.06 12.15 7.68
N GLU A 59 -20.64 11.56 8.71
CA GLU A 59 -21.40 12.28 9.74
C GLU A 59 -21.28 11.67 11.16
N LYS A 60 -20.41 10.68 11.42
CA LYS A 60 -20.39 9.95 12.70
C LYS A 60 -19.00 9.47 13.11
N GLY A 61 -18.32 10.20 14.00
CA GLY A 61 -17.06 9.73 14.62
C GLY A 61 -17.19 8.36 15.30
N GLU A 62 -18.35 8.05 15.86
CA GLU A 62 -18.66 6.73 16.44
C GLU A 62 -18.49 5.57 15.44
N ARG A 63 -18.84 5.77 14.16
CA ARG A 63 -18.70 4.72 13.14
C ARG A 63 -17.25 4.48 12.75
N VAL A 64 -16.43 5.53 12.79
CA VAL A 64 -14.98 5.42 12.59
C VAL A 64 -14.41 4.54 13.70
N GLU A 65 -14.74 4.85 14.95
CA GLU A 65 -14.31 4.08 16.12
C GLU A 65 -14.77 2.62 16.07
N GLU A 66 -16.06 2.37 15.82
CA GLU A 66 -16.61 1.02 15.69
C GLU A 66 -15.89 0.22 14.60
N THR A 67 -15.62 0.86 13.46
CA THR A 67 -14.93 0.23 12.33
C THR A 67 -13.48 -0.11 12.68
N ILE A 68 -12.74 0.83 13.29
CA ILE A 68 -11.37 0.58 13.77
C ILE A 68 -11.37 -0.58 14.78
N ARG A 69 -12.26 -0.55 15.79
CA ARG A 69 -12.36 -1.62 16.80
C ARG A 69 -12.66 -2.97 16.16
N ARG A 70 -13.53 -3.03 15.14
CA ARG A 70 -13.85 -4.28 14.43
C ARG A 70 -12.67 -4.82 13.62
N ILE A 71 -11.97 -3.96 12.88
CA ILE A 71 -10.77 -4.34 12.10
C ILE A 71 -9.65 -4.81 13.01
N MET A 72 -9.49 -4.17 14.17
CA MET A 72 -8.41 -4.49 15.11
C MET A 72 -8.70 -5.70 15.99
N LYS A 73 -9.94 -6.20 16.02
CA LYS A 73 -10.32 -7.35 16.85
C LYS A 73 -9.40 -8.58 16.69
N PRO A 74 -9.02 -9.01 15.46
CA PRO A 74 -8.04 -10.10 15.28
C PRO A 74 -6.71 -9.86 16.01
N VAL A 75 -6.22 -8.61 16.06
CA VAL A 75 -4.96 -8.26 16.70
C VAL A 75 -5.12 -8.17 18.22
N THR A 76 -6.16 -7.49 18.69
CA THR A 76 -6.39 -7.23 20.12
C THR A 76 -6.80 -8.48 20.89
N ASP A 77 -7.60 -9.37 20.29
CA ASP A 77 -7.96 -10.66 20.89
C ASP A 77 -6.72 -11.53 21.17
N ARG A 78 -5.71 -11.43 20.30
CA ARG A 78 -4.42 -12.14 20.42
C ARG A 78 -3.41 -11.40 21.29
N LYS A 79 -3.75 -10.21 21.80
CA LYS A 79 -2.89 -9.34 22.63
C LYS A 79 -1.56 -9.01 21.96
N LEU A 80 -1.56 -8.89 20.63
CA LEU A 80 -0.35 -8.63 19.86
C LEU A 80 -0.01 -7.13 19.90
N PRO A 81 1.28 -6.77 20.05
CA PRO A 81 1.73 -5.40 19.85
C PRO A 81 1.42 -4.93 18.42
N PHE A 82 0.97 -3.68 18.28
CA PHE A 82 0.74 -3.10 16.96
C PHE A 82 1.11 -1.63 16.87
N ALA A 83 1.52 -1.21 15.68
CA ALA A 83 1.91 0.13 15.32
C ALA A 83 1.11 0.60 14.09
N VAL A 84 0.78 1.90 14.03
CA VAL A 84 -0.11 2.46 13.00
C VAL A 84 0.51 3.71 12.39
N THR A 85 0.59 3.75 11.06
CA THR A 85 0.69 4.99 10.30
C THR A 85 -0.54 5.16 9.41
N PHE A 86 -0.73 6.36 8.87
CA PHE A 86 -1.92 6.78 8.16
C PHE A 86 -1.69 6.92 6.66
N GLY A 87 -2.75 6.65 5.90
CA GLY A 87 -2.81 6.90 4.47
C GLY A 87 -3.69 8.10 4.11
N ASP A 88 -3.85 8.31 2.81
CA ASP A 88 -4.67 9.40 2.27
C ASP A 88 -6.17 9.21 2.55
N GLN A 89 -6.66 7.96 2.57
CA GLN A 89 -8.07 7.65 2.81
C GLN A 89 -8.46 7.81 4.27
N ASP A 90 -7.56 7.54 5.22
CA ASP A 90 -7.89 7.60 6.64
C ASP A 90 -8.34 9.00 7.05
N ARG A 91 -7.73 10.04 6.47
CA ARG A 91 -8.06 11.45 6.72
C ARG A 91 -9.43 11.87 6.18
N ARG A 92 -10.02 11.07 5.30
CA ARG A 92 -11.27 11.39 4.60
C ARG A 92 -12.50 10.88 5.33
N CYS A 93 -12.33 10.12 6.42
CA CYS A 93 -13.43 9.53 7.19
C CYS A 93 -14.18 10.53 8.08
N GLY A 94 -13.80 11.81 8.07
CA GLY A 94 -14.41 12.85 8.90
C GLY A 94 -13.84 12.94 10.33
N LEU A 95 -12.77 12.20 10.64
CA LEU A 95 -11.98 12.40 11.86
C LEU A 95 -10.50 12.62 11.50
N PRO A 96 -9.83 13.60 12.14
CA PRO A 96 -8.41 13.83 11.91
C PRO A 96 -7.57 12.71 12.55
N ASN A 97 -6.33 12.55 12.09
CA ASN A 97 -5.43 11.46 12.51
C ASN A 97 -5.23 11.44 14.03
N GLU A 98 -5.22 12.60 14.70
CA GLU A 98 -5.10 12.73 16.15
C GLU A 98 -6.24 12.01 16.87
N ARG A 99 -7.48 12.23 16.43
CA ARG A 99 -8.65 11.55 17.00
C ARG A 99 -8.69 10.07 16.67
N GLN A 100 -8.19 9.67 15.50
CA GLN A 100 -8.05 8.26 15.16
C GLN A 100 -6.98 7.58 16.01
N MET A 101 -5.84 8.24 16.24
CA MET A 101 -4.77 7.72 17.08
C MET A 101 -5.20 7.58 18.55
N GLU A 102 -6.02 8.49 19.08
CA GLU A 102 -6.65 8.32 20.40
C GLU A 102 -7.46 7.01 20.49
N ILE A 103 -8.20 6.65 19.43
CA ILE A 103 -8.92 5.37 19.37
C ILE A 103 -7.93 4.21 19.40
N TYR A 104 -6.88 4.23 18.56
CA TYR A 104 -5.87 3.17 18.53
C TYR A 104 -5.16 3.03 19.88
N ARG A 105 -4.77 4.13 20.54
CA ARG A 105 -4.17 4.15 21.88
C ARG A 105 -5.08 3.53 22.95
N SER A 106 -6.39 3.60 22.77
CA SER A 106 -7.35 2.95 23.68
C SER A 106 -7.41 1.42 23.54
N LEU A 107 -6.80 0.86 22.49
CA LEU A 107 -6.78 -0.58 22.25
C LEU A 107 -5.56 -1.25 22.91
N PRO A 108 -5.74 -2.44 23.50
CA PRO A 108 -4.63 -3.16 24.10
C PRO A 108 -3.60 -3.56 23.02
N GLY A 109 -2.31 -3.35 23.33
CA GLY A 109 -1.21 -3.67 22.42
C GLY A 109 -0.73 -2.51 21.55
N CYS A 110 -1.37 -1.32 21.60
CA CYS A 110 -0.89 -0.17 20.85
C CYS A 110 0.52 0.24 21.32
N VAL A 111 1.50 0.16 20.41
CA VAL A 111 2.91 0.45 20.70
C VAL A 111 3.13 1.90 21.05
N ASP A 112 2.35 2.81 20.49
CA ASP A 112 2.50 4.26 20.67
C ASP A 112 2.49 4.70 22.16
N TRP A 113 1.92 3.90 23.08
CA TRP A 113 1.92 4.19 24.53
C TRP A 113 2.90 3.35 25.36
N LEU A 114 3.70 2.47 24.74
CA LEU A 114 4.57 1.52 25.45
C LEU A 114 5.86 2.14 26.04
N ASN A 115 6.10 3.44 25.82
CA ASN A 115 7.21 4.18 26.44
C ASN A 115 7.24 4.06 27.98
N SER A 116 6.09 3.81 28.61
CA SER A 116 5.97 3.61 30.07
C SER A 116 6.65 2.36 30.64
N ARG A 117 7.25 1.48 29.81
CA ARG A 117 7.88 0.22 30.24
C ARG A 117 9.33 0.02 29.78
N GLY A 118 10.05 1.10 29.45
CA GLY A 118 11.47 1.02 29.03
C GLY A 118 11.68 0.53 27.59
N GLN A 119 10.60 0.50 26.79
CA GLN A 119 10.68 0.31 25.35
C GLN A 119 11.03 1.64 24.70
N GLU A 120 12.08 1.67 23.87
CA GLU A 120 12.51 2.89 23.19
C GLU A 120 11.61 3.18 21.98
N ILE A 121 10.74 4.18 22.12
CA ILE A 121 9.89 4.71 21.06
C ILE A 121 10.10 6.22 20.96
N HIS A 122 10.52 6.67 19.79
CA HIS A 122 10.71 8.08 19.49
C HIS A 122 9.52 8.57 18.67
N HIS A 123 8.77 9.55 19.16
CA HIS A 123 7.63 10.12 18.43
C HIS A 123 8.08 11.26 17.51
N GLY A 124 7.51 11.30 16.31
CA GLY A 124 7.77 12.29 15.28
C GLY A 124 6.94 13.56 15.38
N THR A 125 6.94 14.32 14.28
CA THR A 125 6.27 15.64 14.24
C THR A 125 4.74 15.56 14.14
N ARG A 126 4.19 14.37 13.95
CA ARG A 126 2.75 14.10 13.81
C ARG A 126 2.39 12.67 14.16
N GLU A 127 1.11 12.45 14.34
CA GLU A 127 0.55 11.13 14.65
C GLU A 127 0.78 10.14 13.51
N GLY A 128 1.23 8.94 13.88
CA GLY A 128 1.62 7.91 12.91
C GLY A 128 3.05 8.01 12.38
N THR A 129 3.80 9.05 12.77
CA THR A 129 5.26 9.12 12.54
C THR A 129 6.00 8.81 13.84
N PHE A 130 6.70 7.67 13.90
CA PHE A 130 7.51 7.29 15.07
C PHE A 130 8.51 6.18 14.72
N ALA A 131 9.50 5.98 15.58
CA ALA A 131 10.49 4.91 15.47
C ALA A 131 10.44 3.99 16.68
N ILE A 132 10.65 2.70 16.44
CA ILE A 132 10.63 1.63 17.43
C ILE A 132 12.01 0.96 17.45
N GLY A 133 12.70 0.98 18.60
CA GLY A 133 13.91 0.20 18.81
C GLY A 133 13.59 -1.25 19.19
N VAL A 134 13.94 -2.23 18.36
CA VAL A 134 13.82 -3.66 18.68
C VAL A 134 15.09 -4.11 19.38
N ARG A 135 14.99 -4.51 20.66
CA ARG A 135 16.15 -4.92 21.45
C ARG A 135 16.66 -6.31 21.04
N SER A 136 17.95 -6.57 21.25
CA SER A 136 18.51 -7.93 21.22
C SER A 136 17.79 -8.86 22.20
N SER A 137 17.89 -10.18 22.00
CA SER A 137 17.25 -11.19 22.83
C SER A 137 17.66 -11.10 24.32
N ASP A 138 18.92 -10.74 24.56
CA ASP A 138 19.51 -10.46 25.88
C ASP A 138 19.24 -9.04 26.42
N GLU A 139 18.54 -8.22 25.62
CA GLU A 139 18.20 -6.82 25.92
C GLU A 139 19.40 -5.87 26.14
N SER A 140 20.61 -6.24 25.72
CA SER A 140 21.81 -5.40 25.90
C SER A 140 21.88 -4.19 24.97
N ARG A 141 21.23 -4.25 23.79
CA ARG A 141 21.32 -3.21 22.75
C ARG A 141 20.05 -3.13 21.91
N VAL A 142 19.89 -2.07 21.12
CA VAL A 142 18.90 -2.04 20.03
C VAL A 142 19.45 -2.80 18.82
N ALA A 143 18.91 -3.96 18.49
CA ALA A 143 19.41 -4.76 17.38
C ALA A 143 18.90 -4.29 16.02
N MET A 144 17.72 -3.65 15.96
CA MET A 144 17.10 -3.15 14.73
C MET A 144 16.15 -2.01 15.06
N ALA A 145 15.94 -1.07 14.13
CA ALA A 145 14.93 -0.03 14.24
C ALA A 145 13.82 -0.21 13.18
N ALA A 146 12.57 -0.02 13.57
CA ALA A 146 11.43 0.09 12.64
C ALA A 146 10.89 1.52 12.66
N TYR A 147 10.91 2.18 11.51
CA TYR A 147 10.42 3.54 11.32
C TYR A 147 9.06 3.51 10.65
N LEU A 148 8.11 4.26 11.18
CA LEU A 148 6.82 4.51 10.56
C LEU A 148 6.76 5.99 10.18
N PHE A 149 6.42 6.28 8.92
CA PHE A 149 6.18 7.65 8.46
C PHE A 149 4.73 7.84 8.07
N ASP A 150 4.11 8.89 8.61
CA ASP A 150 2.90 9.45 8.03
C ASP A 150 3.30 10.38 6.87
N THR A 151 3.30 9.81 5.66
CA THR A 151 3.72 10.46 4.40
C THR A 151 2.81 11.60 3.94
N GLY A 152 1.80 11.96 4.74
CA GLY A 152 0.95 13.11 4.47
C GLY A 152 -0.23 12.81 3.54
N ALA A 153 -0.92 13.88 3.14
CA ALA A 153 -2.18 13.82 2.43
C ALA A 153 -2.04 14.21 0.95
N GLU A 154 -3.12 13.99 0.21
CA GLU A 154 -3.25 14.45 -1.18
C GLU A 154 -3.11 15.97 -1.32
N LEU A 155 -2.53 16.42 -2.43
CA LEU A 155 -2.58 17.80 -2.90
C LEU A 155 -4.03 18.20 -3.24
N PRO A 156 -4.44 19.48 -3.06
CA PRO A 156 -5.79 19.94 -3.41
C PRO A 156 -6.21 19.66 -4.86
N GLN A 157 -5.27 19.75 -5.78
CA GLN A 157 -5.44 19.43 -7.21
C GLN A 157 -5.36 17.92 -7.52
N GLY A 158 -5.24 17.08 -6.50
CA GLY A 158 -4.86 15.68 -6.58
C GLY A 158 -3.34 15.51 -6.63
N GLY A 159 -2.85 14.34 -6.18
CA GLY A 159 -1.43 13.98 -6.17
C GLY A 159 -0.87 13.95 -4.78
N TYR A 160 0.40 13.61 -4.63
CA TYR A 160 0.97 13.36 -3.31
C TYR A 160 2.14 14.31 -3.05
N GLN A 161 2.20 14.81 -1.81
CA GLN A 161 3.32 15.61 -1.36
C GLN A 161 4.50 14.70 -0.96
N PRO A 162 5.75 15.17 -1.14
CA PRO A 162 6.88 14.48 -0.55
C PRO A 162 6.82 14.59 0.98
N LEU A 163 7.53 13.69 1.67
CA LEU A 163 7.64 13.74 3.12
C LEU A 163 8.18 15.12 3.58
N PRO A 164 7.50 15.81 4.51
CA PRO A 164 7.90 17.15 4.94
C PRO A 164 9.30 17.21 5.55
N PRO A 165 10.05 18.32 5.37
CA PRO A 165 11.39 18.47 5.91
C PRO A 165 11.51 18.26 7.43
N GLY A 166 10.46 18.60 8.20
CA GLY A 166 10.44 18.38 9.65
C GLY A 166 10.52 16.90 10.03
N ASP A 167 9.88 16.01 9.28
CA ASP A 167 9.95 14.57 9.52
C ASP A 167 11.32 14.01 9.13
N LEU A 168 11.93 14.55 8.07
CA LEU A 168 13.29 14.18 7.69
C LEU A 168 14.32 14.62 8.74
N PHE A 169 14.17 15.83 9.30
CA PHE A 169 15.03 16.31 10.38
C PHE A 169 14.86 15.46 11.64
N TRP A 170 13.61 15.17 12.01
CA TRP A 170 13.30 14.28 13.12
C TRP A 170 13.91 12.89 12.92
N TYR A 171 13.74 12.28 11.74
CA TYR A 171 14.29 10.97 11.42
C TYR A 171 15.81 10.95 11.60
N LYS A 172 16.52 11.95 11.04
CA LYS A 172 17.98 12.05 11.18
C LYS A 172 18.40 12.15 12.64
N GLY A 173 17.68 12.93 13.44
CA GLY A 173 17.91 13.03 14.88
C GLY A 173 17.74 11.69 15.60
N VAL A 174 16.63 10.99 15.38
CA VAL A 174 16.35 9.69 16.00
C VAL A 174 17.34 8.60 15.55
N ARG A 175 17.66 8.56 14.26
CA ARG A 175 18.70 7.69 13.71
C ARG A 175 20.04 7.90 14.42
N ASP A 176 20.45 9.16 14.57
CA ASP A 176 21.72 9.50 15.19
C ASP A 176 21.70 9.19 16.70
N THR A 177 20.55 9.33 17.39
CA THR A 177 20.34 8.86 18.77
C THR A 177 20.53 7.35 18.89
N PHE A 178 19.83 6.55 18.09
CA PHE A 178 20.03 5.09 18.09
C PHE A 178 21.48 4.72 17.86
N ALA A 179 22.15 5.38 16.90
CA ALA A 179 23.55 5.10 16.61
C ALA A 179 24.48 5.46 17.78
N GLN A 180 24.22 6.56 18.47
CA GLN A 180 24.99 7.01 19.63
C GLN A 180 24.82 6.03 20.80
N GLU A 181 23.59 5.63 21.12
CA GLU A 181 23.29 4.72 22.23
C GLU A 181 23.85 3.31 21.99
N ASN A 182 23.96 2.90 20.72
CA ASN A 182 24.52 1.61 20.32
C ASN A 182 26.02 1.61 20.01
N ASN A 183 26.71 2.74 20.09
CA ASN A 183 28.10 2.89 19.65
C ASN A 183 28.33 2.49 18.17
N GLY A 184 27.34 2.71 17.31
CA GLY A 184 27.41 2.37 15.89
C GLY A 184 26.02 2.35 15.22
N PRO A 185 25.95 2.35 13.87
CA PRO A 185 24.68 2.35 13.15
C PRO A 185 23.77 1.18 13.55
N VAL A 186 22.47 1.46 13.70
CA VAL A 186 21.43 0.44 13.94
C VAL A 186 20.71 0.16 12.62
N PRO A 187 20.63 -1.11 12.17
CA PRO A 187 19.97 -1.43 10.90
C PRO A 187 18.48 -1.10 10.99
N GLY A 188 17.96 -0.39 9.98
CA GLY A 188 16.60 0.14 9.99
C GLY A 188 15.73 -0.31 8.81
N ILE A 189 14.45 -0.51 9.08
CA ILE A 189 13.40 -0.72 8.08
C ILE A 189 12.34 0.38 8.20
N VAL A 190 11.85 0.86 7.06
CA VAL A 190 10.82 1.89 6.97
C VAL A 190 9.50 1.31 6.49
N PHE A 191 8.41 1.68 7.15
CA PHE A 191 7.05 1.40 6.74
C PHE A 191 6.30 2.72 6.54
N GLN A 192 5.69 2.87 5.36
CA GLN A 192 4.94 4.07 5.04
C GLN A 192 3.76 3.77 4.13
N HIS A 193 2.94 4.77 3.87
CA HIS A 193 1.80 4.59 2.98
C HIS A 193 2.17 4.84 1.52
N ILE A 194 2.62 6.06 1.19
CA ILE A 194 2.92 6.48 -0.19
C ILE A 194 4.32 5.97 -0.62
N PRO A 195 4.46 5.33 -1.80
CA PRO A 195 5.75 4.88 -2.33
C PRO A 195 6.71 6.03 -2.63
N LEU A 196 8.01 5.75 -2.51
CA LEU A 196 9.06 6.68 -2.92
C LEU A 196 9.11 6.85 -4.46
N PRO A 197 9.51 8.03 -4.99
CA PRO A 197 9.82 8.21 -6.41
C PRO A 197 10.78 7.15 -6.98
N GLU A 198 11.71 6.66 -6.16
CA GLU A 198 12.71 5.67 -6.51
C GLU A 198 12.15 4.30 -6.89
N TYR A 199 10.88 4.00 -6.60
CA TYR A 199 10.23 2.79 -7.10
C TYR A 199 10.26 2.71 -8.64
N TYR A 200 10.23 3.85 -9.35
CA TYR A 200 10.40 3.88 -10.81
C TYR A 200 11.81 3.49 -11.26
N ARG A 201 12.83 3.51 -10.39
CA ARG A 201 14.18 3.01 -10.71
C ARG A 201 14.22 1.49 -10.82
N LEU A 202 13.27 0.80 -10.19
CA LEU A 202 13.07 -0.65 -10.29
C LEU A 202 12.33 -1.07 -11.57
N LEU A 203 11.86 -0.11 -12.37
CA LEU A 203 11.03 -0.36 -13.54
C LEU A 203 11.77 -0.05 -14.83
N LYS A 204 11.48 -0.84 -15.87
CA LYS A 204 11.99 -0.63 -17.22
C LYS A 204 10.92 0.04 -18.07
N ARG A 205 11.23 1.24 -18.58
CA ARG A 205 10.36 1.93 -19.55
C ARG A 205 10.33 1.14 -20.86
N ILE A 206 9.14 0.96 -21.40
CA ILE A 206 8.87 0.13 -22.58
C ILE A 206 7.79 0.78 -23.46
N GLY A 207 7.57 0.22 -24.66
CA GLY A 207 6.48 0.65 -25.53
C GLY A 207 5.12 0.14 -25.07
N ARG A 208 4.06 0.94 -25.30
CA ARG A 208 2.65 0.64 -24.95
C ARG A 208 2.15 -0.74 -25.38
N LYS A 209 2.66 -1.29 -26.49
CA LYS A 209 2.21 -2.57 -27.07
C LYS A 209 2.85 -3.80 -26.42
N THR A 210 3.80 -3.60 -25.50
CA THR A 210 4.48 -4.71 -24.82
C THR A 210 3.49 -5.42 -23.88
N LYS A 211 3.51 -6.76 -23.87
CA LYS A 211 2.68 -7.54 -22.95
C LYS A 211 3.05 -7.22 -21.50
N GLY A 212 2.05 -7.00 -20.66
CA GLY A 212 2.27 -6.65 -19.24
C GLY A 212 2.63 -5.19 -18.99
N ALA A 213 2.62 -4.34 -20.03
CA ALA A 213 2.87 -2.92 -19.88
C ALA A 213 1.84 -2.25 -18.97
N VAL A 214 2.32 -1.65 -17.89
CA VAL A 214 1.53 -0.82 -16.99
C VAL A 214 1.73 0.64 -17.37
N ARG A 215 0.64 1.36 -17.61
CA ARG A 215 0.66 2.78 -17.94
C ARG A 215 0.86 3.58 -16.65
N ALA A 216 1.78 4.54 -16.66
CA ALA A 216 1.98 5.49 -15.58
C ALA A 216 1.21 6.81 -15.80
N TYR A 217 1.04 7.55 -14.71
CA TYR A 217 0.27 8.79 -14.63
C TYR A 217 1.11 9.90 -13.97
N ARG A 218 0.55 11.11 -13.90
CA ARG A 218 1.16 12.29 -13.26
C ARG A 218 2.56 12.61 -13.81
N THR A 219 3.58 12.62 -12.96
CA THR A 219 4.99 12.88 -13.28
C THR A 219 5.56 11.95 -14.36
N HIS A 220 4.93 10.78 -14.57
CA HIS A 220 5.26 9.79 -15.59
C HIS A 220 4.14 9.63 -16.66
N ALA A 221 3.34 10.67 -16.87
CA ALA A 221 2.18 10.60 -17.77
C ALA A 221 2.55 10.15 -19.19
N GLY A 222 1.88 9.10 -19.66
CA GLY A 222 2.06 8.57 -21.02
C GLY A 222 3.22 7.58 -21.15
N GLU A 223 3.95 7.34 -20.07
CA GLU A 223 5.00 6.33 -19.99
C GLU A 223 4.40 4.95 -19.65
N TYR A 224 5.11 3.89 -20.04
CA TYR A 224 4.69 2.51 -19.82
C TYR A 224 5.87 1.73 -19.26
N TYR A 225 5.58 0.85 -18.31
CA TYR A 225 6.58 0.16 -17.53
C TYR A 225 6.29 -1.33 -17.38
N VAL A 226 7.36 -2.09 -17.22
CA VAL A 226 7.38 -3.44 -16.64
C VAL A 226 8.40 -3.46 -15.52
N MET A 227 8.37 -4.48 -14.66
CA MET A 227 9.44 -4.71 -13.69
C MET A 227 10.77 -4.92 -14.43
N ASP A 228 11.83 -4.32 -13.92
CA ASP A 228 13.19 -4.55 -14.40
C ASP A 228 13.73 -5.85 -13.78
N PRO A 229 13.94 -6.93 -14.54
CA PRO A 229 14.36 -8.22 -13.98
C PRO A 229 15.76 -8.18 -13.37
N GLU A 230 16.58 -7.17 -13.69
CA GLU A 230 17.91 -6.99 -13.10
C GLU A 230 17.85 -6.35 -11.70
N LYS A 231 16.72 -5.72 -11.33
CA LYS A 231 16.56 -4.98 -10.07
C LYS A 231 15.46 -5.53 -9.18
N CYS A 232 14.42 -6.11 -9.76
CA CYS A 232 13.32 -6.72 -9.04
C CYS A 232 13.60 -8.21 -8.79
N ARG A 233 13.47 -8.65 -7.55
CA ARG A 233 13.67 -10.05 -7.16
C ARG A 233 12.36 -10.85 -7.12
N GLU A 234 11.25 -10.21 -6.77
CA GLU A 234 9.96 -10.88 -6.63
C GLU A 234 8.77 -9.94 -6.85
N GLY A 235 7.57 -10.52 -6.84
CA GLY A 235 6.31 -9.79 -6.86
C GLY A 235 5.82 -9.41 -8.26
N LYS A 236 4.85 -8.49 -8.30
CA LYS A 236 4.19 -8.07 -9.55
C LYS A 236 3.95 -6.56 -9.56
N LEU A 237 4.16 -5.95 -10.74
CA LEU A 237 3.65 -4.63 -11.09
C LEU A 237 2.34 -4.81 -11.84
N GLN A 238 1.23 -4.39 -11.24
CA GLN A 238 -0.12 -4.58 -11.78
C GLN A 238 -0.89 -3.26 -11.92
N GLU A 239 -0.38 -2.17 -11.37
CA GLU A 239 -0.85 -0.81 -11.58
C GLU A 239 0.29 0.21 -11.43
N ALA A 240 0.03 1.45 -11.84
CA ALA A 240 1.03 2.51 -11.78
C ALA A 240 1.49 2.71 -10.34
N VAL A 241 2.77 3.01 -10.15
CA VAL A 241 3.27 3.39 -8.81
C VAL A 241 2.90 4.85 -8.55
N SER A 242 2.16 5.09 -7.48
CA SER A 242 1.59 6.40 -7.16
C SER A 242 2.51 7.20 -6.23
N VAL A 243 3.65 7.64 -6.79
CA VAL A 243 4.69 8.39 -6.06
C VAL A 243 4.32 9.88 -5.89
N PRO A 244 4.98 10.62 -4.98
CA PRO A 244 4.86 12.06 -4.87
C PRO A 244 5.12 12.81 -6.19
N ASP A 245 4.40 13.93 -6.38
CA ASP A 245 4.47 14.75 -7.60
C ASP A 245 5.79 15.54 -7.69
N SER A 246 6.62 15.52 -6.64
CA SER A 246 7.98 16.05 -6.62
C SER A 246 8.89 15.12 -5.80
N ALA A 247 10.17 15.03 -6.17
CA ALA A 247 11.08 13.99 -5.68
C ALA A 247 11.38 14.06 -4.16
N GLY A 248 11.11 15.20 -3.51
CA GLY A 248 11.50 15.38 -2.10
C GLY A 248 12.99 15.14 -1.88
N ARG A 249 13.37 14.72 -0.66
CA ARG A 249 14.73 14.27 -0.31
C ARG A 249 14.71 13.04 0.61
N GLU A 250 13.62 12.29 0.58
CA GLU A 250 13.37 11.20 1.52
C GLU A 250 14.35 10.05 1.32
N PHE A 251 14.46 9.51 0.11
CA PHE A 251 15.41 8.44 -0.19
C PHE A 251 16.86 8.87 0.09
N GLU A 252 17.24 10.11 -0.24
CA GLU A 252 18.58 10.62 0.08
C GLU A 252 18.88 10.59 1.58
N ALA A 253 17.91 11.00 2.41
CA ALA A 253 18.07 10.97 3.87
C ALA A 253 18.14 9.54 4.41
N LEU A 254 17.32 8.63 3.89
CA LEU A 254 17.32 7.21 4.27
C LEU A 254 18.63 6.50 3.86
N HIS A 255 19.17 6.84 2.70
CA HIS A 255 20.39 6.22 2.16
C HIS A 255 21.69 6.78 2.78
N GLU A 256 21.67 8.03 3.26
CA GLU A 256 22.86 8.83 3.65
C GLU A 256 23.89 8.11 4.54
N ARG A 257 23.44 7.24 5.46
CA ARG A 257 24.29 6.54 6.43
C ARG A 257 24.45 5.04 6.18
N GLY A 258 23.73 4.48 5.21
CA GLY A 258 23.77 3.05 4.89
C GLY A 258 23.16 2.13 5.96
N ASP A 259 22.37 2.69 6.87
CA ASP A 259 21.71 2.01 7.99
C ASP A 259 20.31 1.51 7.62
N ILE A 260 19.58 2.23 6.75
CA ILE A 260 18.29 1.79 6.23
C ILE A 260 18.51 0.76 5.13
N PHE A 261 17.97 -0.45 5.34
CA PHE A 261 18.09 -1.55 4.39
C PHE A 261 16.81 -1.80 3.59
N ALA A 262 15.65 -1.29 4.03
CA ALA A 262 14.39 -1.51 3.35
C ALA A 262 13.34 -0.40 3.59
N VAL A 263 12.49 -0.16 2.58
CA VAL A 263 11.30 0.68 2.63
C VAL A 263 10.13 -0.08 2.04
N TYR A 264 9.09 -0.32 2.84
CA TYR A 264 7.86 -0.98 2.42
C TYR A 264 6.66 -0.05 2.46
N CYS A 265 5.91 -0.01 1.37
CA CYS A 265 4.72 0.83 1.22
C CYS A 265 3.44 0.03 0.96
N GLY A 266 2.31 0.69 1.18
CA GLY A 266 1.00 0.25 0.68
C GLY A 266 0.59 1.05 -0.56
N HIS A 267 -0.61 1.61 -0.49
CA HIS A 267 -1.26 2.55 -1.40
C HIS A 267 -1.64 2.00 -2.77
N ASP A 268 -0.74 1.31 -3.45
CA ASP A 268 -1.02 0.64 -4.72
C ASP A 268 -1.45 -0.82 -4.45
N HIS A 269 -2.76 -1.01 -4.29
CA HIS A 269 -3.38 -2.23 -3.74
C HIS A 269 -3.02 -3.54 -4.46
N ARG A 270 -2.64 -3.47 -5.74
CA ARG A 270 -2.35 -4.61 -6.60
C ARG A 270 -0.86 -4.88 -6.74
N ASN A 271 -0.02 -3.91 -6.40
CA ASN A 271 1.42 -4.05 -6.54
C ASN A 271 1.96 -4.88 -5.37
N SER A 272 2.88 -5.78 -5.70
CA SER A 272 3.60 -6.59 -4.71
C SER A 272 5.08 -6.71 -5.00
N LEU A 273 5.57 -5.92 -5.96
CA LEU A 273 6.96 -5.91 -6.41
C LEU A 273 7.91 -5.65 -5.24
N VAL A 274 9.06 -6.30 -5.28
CA VAL A 274 10.20 -6.00 -4.40
C VAL A 274 11.45 -5.97 -5.27
N GLY A 275 12.21 -4.89 -5.16
CA GLY A 275 13.49 -4.74 -5.84
C GLY A 275 14.48 -3.95 -5.01
N ARG A 276 15.73 -3.91 -5.47
CA ARG A 276 16.83 -3.27 -4.74
C ARG A 276 17.38 -2.09 -5.52
N TRP A 277 17.51 -0.95 -4.84
CA TRP A 277 18.10 0.27 -5.40
C TRP A 277 19.10 0.86 -4.41
N LEU A 278 20.36 1.00 -4.84
CA LEU A 278 21.47 1.55 -4.03
C LEU A 278 21.57 0.93 -2.62
N GLY A 279 21.39 -0.39 -2.53
CA GLY A 279 21.50 -1.12 -1.27
C GLY A 279 20.24 -1.12 -0.40
N VAL A 280 19.17 -0.44 -0.81
CA VAL A 280 17.89 -0.40 -0.11
C VAL A 280 16.85 -1.20 -0.88
N ASP A 281 16.14 -2.10 -0.20
CA ASP A 281 15.02 -2.81 -0.77
C ASP A 281 13.77 -1.92 -0.77
N LEU A 282 13.11 -1.79 -1.93
CA LEU A 282 11.85 -1.06 -2.08
C LEU A 282 10.77 -2.08 -2.43
N GLY A 283 9.76 -2.22 -1.56
CA GLY A 283 8.74 -3.25 -1.67
C GLY A 283 7.30 -2.76 -1.46
N CYS A 284 6.38 -3.24 -2.31
CA CYS A 284 4.95 -3.01 -2.14
C CYS A 284 4.29 -4.15 -1.36
N THR A 285 3.37 -3.80 -0.47
CA THR A 285 2.45 -4.73 0.18
C THR A 285 1.05 -4.52 -0.40
N PRO A 286 0.44 -5.55 -1.02
CA PRO A 286 -0.87 -5.43 -1.63
C PRO A 286 -1.95 -5.22 -0.55
N SER A 287 -3.14 -4.78 -0.98
CA SER A 287 -4.27 -4.55 -0.09
C SER A 287 -4.72 -5.84 0.62
N CYS A 288 -4.97 -5.72 1.92
CA CYS A 288 -5.58 -6.77 2.75
C CYS A 288 -7.13 -6.70 2.77
N GLY A 289 -7.71 -5.55 2.41
CA GLY A 289 -9.15 -5.25 2.52
C GLY A 289 -10.04 -5.79 1.42
N PHE A 290 -11.36 -5.92 1.64
CA PHE A 290 -12.32 -6.40 0.61
C PHE A 290 -13.44 -5.40 0.29
N ASN A 291 -13.32 -4.15 0.77
CA ASN A 291 -14.21 -3.03 0.45
C ASN A 291 -13.58 -1.95 -0.46
N GLY A 292 -12.29 -2.08 -0.79
CA GLY A 292 -11.58 -1.35 -1.86
C GLY A 292 -11.35 -2.19 -3.12
N TYR A 293 -10.83 -1.57 -4.19
CA TYR A 293 -10.34 -2.33 -5.35
C TYR A 293 -9.13 -3.21 -4.97
N GLY A 294 -8.73 -4.17 -5.79
CA GLY A 294 -7.56 -5.02 -5.51
C GLY A 294 -7.53 -6.32 -6.31
N ASN A 295 -6.69 -7.27 -5.90
CA ASN A 295 -6.41 -8.50 -6.67
C ASN A 295 -7.23 -9.73 -6.25
N GLY A 296 -8.44 -9.53 -5.72
CA GLY A 296 -9.30 -10.63 -5.31
C GLY A 296 -8.68 -11.55 -4.29
N VAL A 297 -8.65 -12.86 -4.56
CA VAL A 297 -8.03 -13.84 -3.64
C VAL A 297 -6.50 -13.74 -3.57
N ASP A 298 -5.85 -12.93 -4.42
CA ASP A 298 -4.42 -12.67 -4.31
C ASP A 298 -4.12 -11.44 -3.41
N ARG A 299 -5.14 -10.88 -2.73
CA ARG A 299 -4.95 -9.96 -1.59
C ARG A 299 -4.19 -10.65 -0.47
N ALA A 300 -3.37 -9.90 0.26
CA ALA A 300 -2.44 -10.52 1.21
C ALA A 300 -2.08 -9.58 2.37
N ALA A 301 -1.52 -10.19 3.41
CA ALA A 301 -0.59 -9.52 4.32
C ALA A 301 0.85 -9.81 3.89
N ARG A 302 1.82 -9.02 4.35
CA ARG A 302 3.24 -9.31 4.14
C ARG A 302 3.92 -9.61 5.46
N GLU A 303 4.55 -10.78 5.54
CA GLU A 303 5.36 -11.19 6.69
C GLU A 303 6.82 -10.83 6.44
N PHE A 304 7.51 -10.47 7.52
CA PHE A 304 8.95 -10.26 7.60
C PHE A 304 9.51 -11.08 8.75
N VAL A 305 10.59 -11.81 8.50
CA VAL A 305 11.34 -12.55 9.51
C VAL A 305 12.76 -11.99 9.53
N PHE A 306 13.12 -11.40 10.66
CA PHE A 306 14.44 -10.84 10.91
C PHE A 306 15.23 -11.80 11.80
N HIS A 307 16.55 -11.82 11.60
CA HIS A 307 17.50 -12.57 12.43
C HIS A 307 18.41 -11.57 13.15
N GLU A 308 18.64 -11.76 14.45
CA GLU A 308 19.30 -10.78 15.33
C GLU A 308 20.74 -10.43 14.88
N ASP A 309 21.45 -11.42 14.32
CA ASP A 309 22.82 -11.31 13.84
C ASP A 309 22.94 -10.58 12.50
N ALA A 310 21.91 -10.66 11.66
CA ALA A 310 21.85 -10.00 10.36
C ALA A 310 20.44 -9.49 10.02
N PRO A 311 19.91 -8.44 10.69
CA PRO A 311 18.55 -7.95 10.45
C PRO A 311 18.32 -7.51 9.00
N ALA A 312 19.34 -6.98 8.33
CA ALA A 312 19.25 -6.57 6.92
C ALA A 312 19.14 -7.74 5.92
N ALA A 313 19.41 -8.98 6.35
CA ALA A 313 19.26 -10.20 5.56
C ALA A 313 17.89 -10.88 5.76
N TYR A 314 16.88 -10.09 6.16
CA TYR A 314 15.54 -10.55 6.44
C TYR A 314 14.89 -11.36 5.30
N GLU A 315 13.98 -12.24 5.69
CA GLU A 315 13.10 -12.95 4.77
C GLU A 315 11.75 -12.24 4.71
N THR A 316 11.10 -12.23 3.55
CA THR A 316 9.73 -11.72 3.41
C THR A 316 8.91 -12.61 2.49
N ARG A 317 7.60 -12.70 2.77
CA ARG A 317 6.64 -13.41 1.93
C ARG A 317 5.26 -12.80 2.02
N LEU A 318 4.48 -12.98 0.96
CA LEU A 318 3.06 -12.68 0.97
C LEU A 318 2.28 -13.84 1.58
N LEU A 319 1.33 -13.51 2.44
CA LEU A 319 0.37 -14.43 3.01
C LEU A 319 -0.99 -14.16 2.36
N THR A 320 -1.27 -14.84 1.26
CA THR A 320 -2.42 -14.52 0.41
C THR A 320 -3.73 -15.13 0.93
N TYR A 321 -4.86 -14.50 0.62
CA TYR A 321 -6.20 -15.07 0.88
C TYR A 321 -6.35 -16.43 0.21
N ARG A 322 -5.85 -16.58 -1.02
CA ARG A 322 -5.88 -17.85 -1.77
C ARG A 322 -5.25 -19.00 -0.98
N GLU A 323 -4.05 -18.76 -0.44
CA GLU A 323 -3.27 -19.78 0.28
C GLU A 323 -3.80 -20.06 1.69
N LEU A 324 -4.32 -19.02 2.35
CA LEU A 324 -4.70 -19.10 3.76
C LEU A 324 -6.19 -19.41 3.98
N VAL A 325 -7.06 -18.93 3.11
CA VAL A 325 -8.51 -18.94 3.30
C VAL A 325 -9.23 -19.73 2.21
N GLY A 326 -8.84 -19.55 0.95
CA GLY A 326 -9.33 -20.35 -0.18
C GLY A 326 -9.47 -19.57 -1.49
N GLU A 327 -9.88 -20.26 -2.55
CA GLU A 327 -9.88 -19.73 -3.93
C GLU A 327 -11.10 -18.89 -4.30
N LYS A 328 -12.04 -18.68 -3.37
CA LYS A 328 -13.27 -17.91 -3.61
C LYS A 328 -13.55 -16.99 -2.42
N THR A 329 -13.89 -15.75 -2.72
CA THR A 329 -14.40 -14.79 -1.74
C THR A 329 -15.86 -15.06 -1.44
N ALA A 330 -16.38 -14.53 -0.33
CA ALA A 330 -17.81 -14.62 0.01
C ALA A 330 -18.70 -13.88 -1.00
N LYS A 331 -18.14 -12.90 -1.73
CA LYS A 331 -18.85 -12.09 -2.74
C LYS A 331 -18.11 -12.09 -4.09
N PRO A 332 -18.08 -13.22 -4.82
CA PRO A 332 -17.21 -13.39 -6.00
C PRO A 332 -17.55 -12.43 -7.15
N VAL A 333 -18.84 -12.09 -7.33
CA VAL A 333 -19.27 -11.13 -8.36
C VAL A 333 -18.78 -9.71 -8.04
N LYS A 334 -18.92 -9.28 -6.78
CA LYS A 334 -18.41 -7.98 -6.32
C LYS A 334 -16.90 -7.89 -6.50
N ASP A 335 -16.20 -8.95 -6.10
CA ASP A 335 -14.74 -9.04 -6.18
C ASP A 335 -14.23 -8.98 -7.64
N PHE A 336 -14.92 -9.68 -8.55
CA PHE A 336 -14.63 -9.58 -9.99
C PHE A 336 -14.66 -8.14 -10.47
N PHE A 337 -15.69 -7.35 -10.13
CA PHE A 337 -15.74 -5.94 -10.52
C PHE A 337 -14.63 -5.11 -9.88
N TYR A 338 -14.33 -5.33 -8.60
CA TYR A 338 -13.26 -4.63 -7.88
C TYR A 338 -11.88 -4.89 -8.48
N ARG A 339 -11.66 -6.05 -9.09
CA ARG A 339 -10.42 -6.33 -9.83
C ARG A 339 -10.24 -5.43 -11.05
N PHE A 340 -11.31 -4.95 -11.68
CA PHE A 340 -11.24 -4.10 -12.86
C PHE A 340 -11.48 -2.61 -12.58
N CYS A 341 -11.89 -2.25 -11.36
CA CYS A 341 -12.03 -0.87 -10.92
C CYS A 341 -10.72 -0.09 -11.18
N PRO A 342 -10.77 1.10 -11.79
CA PRO A 342 -9.61 1.96 -11.91
C PRO A 342 -9.03 2.28 -10.53
N ALA A 343 -7.70 2.29 -10.42
CA ALA A 343 -6.98 2.70 -9.23
C ALA A 343 -7.04 4.22 -9.03
N THR A 344 -7.00 4.98 -10.12
CA THR A 344 -6.99 6.46 -10.11
C THR A 344 -8.09 7.06 -10.98
N LYS A 345 -8.39 8.35 -10.78
CA LYS A 345 -9.34 9.10 -11.63
C LYS A 345 -8.84 9.20 -13.07
N GLU A 346 -7.53 9.32 -13.25
CA GLU A 346 -6.85 9.39 -14.54
C GLU A 346 -6.97 8.07 -15.30
N GLU A 347 -6.81 6.93 -14.61
CA GLU A 347 -7.08 5.62 -15.20
C GLU A 347 -8.56 5.48 -15.56
N ALA A 348 -9.47 5.96 -14.72
CA ALA A 348 -10.91 5.93 -15.00
C ALA A 348 -11.26 6.72 -16.27
N ALA A 349 -10.75 7.95 -16.40
CA ALA A 349 -10.94 8.80 -17.58
C ALA A 349 -10.36 8.14 -18.85
N GLU A 350 -9.22 7.47 -18.73
CA GLU A 350 -8.57 6.76 -19.84
C GLU A 350 -9.39 5.56 -20.32
N LYS A 351 -9.87 4.73 -19.39
CA LYS A 351 -10.73 3.59 -19.71
C LYS A 351 -12.05 4.05 -20.32
N ALA A 352 -12.66 5.12 -19.79
CA ALA A 352 -13.87 5.72 -20.35
C ALA A 352 -13.66 6.25 -21.77
N GLY A 353 -12.55 6.95 -22.02
CA GLY A 353 -12.19 7.45 -23.35
C GLY A 353 -12.01 6.33 -24.39
N ARG A 354 -11.43 5.18 -24.01
CA ARG A 354 -11.33 4.00 -24.90
C ARG A 354 -12.70 3.42 -25.27
N VAL A 355 -13.63 3.34 -24.31
CA VAL A 355 -14.99 2.86 -24.57
C VAL A 355 -15.71 3.80 -25.54
N LEU A 356 -15.60 5.11 -25.34
CA LEU A 356 -16.19 6.12 -26.25
C LEU A 356 -15.60 6.05 -27.67
N LEU A 357 -14.30 5.83 -27.81
CA LEU A 357 -13.67 5.62 -29.12
C LEU A 357 -14.21 4.37 -29.81
N LEU A 358 -14.28 3.23 -29.09
CA LEU A 358 -14.80 1.98 -29.61
C LEU A 358 -16.27 2.10 -30.05
N THR A 359 -17.13 2.73 -29.24
CA THR A 359 -18.54 2.92 -29.58
C THR A 359 -18.72 3.90 -30.74
N GLY A 360 -17.91 4.97 -30.79
CA GLY A 360 -17.87 5.92 -31.91
C GLY A 360 -17.48 5.26 -33.24
N PHE A 361 -16.48 4.37 -33.24
CA PHE A 361 -16.10 3.58 -34.41
C PHE A 361 -17.21 2.63 -34.87
N THR A 362 -17.92 1.95 -33.96
CA THR A 362 -19.07 1.12 -34.32
C THR A 362 -20.24 1.93 -34.90
N CYS A 363 -20.50 3.13 -34.41
CA CYS A 363 -21.54 4.01 -34.96
C CYS A 363 -21.17 4.51 -36.36
N LEU A 364 -19.91 4.88 -36.61
CA LEU A 364 -19.42 5.28 -37.93
C LEU A 364 -19.42 4.11 -38.93
N ALA A 365 -19.00 2.91 -38.50
CA ALA A 365 -19.06 1.71 -39.33
C ALA A 365 -20.51 1.31 -39.65
N GLY A 366 -21.43 1.43 -38.68
CA GLY A 366 -22.86 1.22 -38.92
C GLY A 366 -23.48 2.23 -39.89
N GLY A 367 -23.10 3.52 -39.76
CA GLY A 367 -23.56 4.59 -40.65
C GLY A 367 -23.08 4.42 -42.10
N THR A 368 -21.81 4.05 -42.29
CA THR A 368 -21.23 3.79 -43.61
C THR A 368 -21.81 2.52 -44.25
N ALA A 369 -22.04 1.45 -43.47
CA ALA A 369 -22.72 0.25 -43.95
C ALA A 369 -24.17 0.53 -44.36
N LEU A 370 -24.90 1.35 -43.61
CA LEU A 370 -26.27 1.75 -43.92
C LEU A 370 -26.34 2.62 -45.19
N GLN A 371 -25.40 3.54 -45.38
CA GLN A 371 -25.27 4.32 -46.62
C GLN A 371 -24.93 3.44 -47.82
N ALA A 372 -23.99 2.50 -47.67
CA ALA A 372 -23.64 1.53 -48.72
C ALA A 372 -24.85 0.66 -49.10
N TYR A 373 -25.63 0.18 -48.12
CA TYR A 373 -26.86 -0.56 -48.35
C TYR A 373 -27.92 0.28 -49.09
N ARG A 374 -28.16 1.53 -48.66
CA ARG A 374 -29.10 2.45 -49.32
C ARG A 374 -28.69 2.76 -50.76
N SER A 375 -27.40 2.93 -51.03
CA SER A 375 -26.88 3.18 -52.39
C SER A 375 -27.07 1.95 -53.31
N ARG A 376 -26.79 0.74 -52.82
CA ARG A 376 -27.04 -0.52 -53.56
C ARG A 376 -28.53 -0.72 -53.84
N ARG A 377 -29.40 -0.39 -52.88
CA ARG A 377 -30.87 -0.49 -53.05
C ARG A 377 -31.40 0.52 -54.07
N ARG A 378 -30.85 1.75 -54.11
CA ARG A 378 -31.17 2.76 -55.14
C ARG A 378 -30.72 2.31 -56.54
N LYS A 379 -29.50 1.77 -56.68
CA LYS A 379 -29.01 1.22 -57.96
C LYS A 379 -29.87 0.05 -58.45
N LYS A 380 -30.28 -0.88 -57.57
CA LYS A 380 -31.21 -1.97 -57.93
C LYS A 380 -32.60 -1.47 -58.37
N LYS A 381 -33.12 -0.39 -57.78
CA LYS A 381 -34.39 0.22 -58.21
C LYS A 381 -34.29 0.92 -59.57
N GLN A 382 -33.17 1.58 -59.87
CA GLN A 382 -32.94 2.17 -61.20
C GLN A 382 -32.78 1.12 -62.30
N TRP A 383 -32.24 -0.06 -61.98
CA TRP A 383 -32.07 -1.15 -62.94
C TRP A 383 -33.39 -1.86 -63.28
N LYS A 384 -34.35 -1.94 -62.34
CA LYS A 384 -35.68 -2.52 -62.56
C LYS A 384 -36.71 -1.59 -63.22
N GLY A 385 -36.35 -0.33 -63.48
CA GLY A 385 -37.20 0.64 -64.17
C GLY A 385 -36.83 0.88 -65.63
N ARG A 386 -35.98 0.02 -66.22
CA ARG A 386 -35.47 0.13 -67.60
C ARG A 386 -35.66 -1.16 -68.42
N SER A 387 -36.50 -2.09 -67.97
CA SER A 387 -36.88 -3.30 -68.71
C SER A 387 -38.26 -3.15 -69.33
#